data_AF-A0A3M1FYG2-F1
#
_entry.id   AF-A0A3M1FYG2-F1
#
_cell.length_a   1.000
_cell.length_b   1.000
_cell.length_c   1.000
_cell.angle_alpha   90.00
_cell.angle_beta   90.00
_cell.angle_gamma   90.00
#
_symmetry.space_group_name_H-M   'P 1'
#
loop_
_entity.id
_entity.type
_entity.pdbx_description
1 polymer ?
#
loop_
_entity_poly.entity_id
_entity_poly.type
_entity_poly.pdbx_seq_one_letter_code
_entity_poly.pdbx_strand_id
1 'polypeptide(L)'
;MDTRVKGSITYLFVGQWQHLLLLAAMVPGFLHLAWPALAEKQLWGVSGPELVYTFLAVVIGHQVLGWLVFRLQLCFGLFSRLFGERDLAVWGALFFPLFFLRPILTILLGMADPGSLPGPRWLHVSVGLLLLVPVAYTLWSVH
;
A
#
# COMPACT_ATOMS: atom_id res chain seq x y z
N MET A 1 -13.15 -18.69 -27.61
CA MET A 1 -11.69 -18.38 -27.58
C MET A 1 -11.17 -18.90 -26.25
N ASP A 2 -10.60 -20.12 -26.24
CA ASP A 2 -10.05 -20.73 -25.03
C ASP A 2 -8.55 -20.41 -24.95
N THR A 3 -8.21 -19.29 -24.31
CA THR A 3 -6.82 -18.89 -24.06
C THR A 3 -6.39 -19.28 -22.63
N ARG A 4 -6.74 -20.50 -22.19
CA ARG A 4 -6.26 -21.04 -20.92
C ARG A 4 -4.82 -21.52 -21.06
N VAL A 5 -3.88 -20.59 -21.03
CA VAL A 5 -2.51 -20.92 -20.64
C VAL A 5 -2.60 -21.48 -19.22
N LYS A 6 -2.41 -22.79 -19.04
CA LYS A 6 -2.19 -23.39 -17.73
C LYS A 6 -0.90 -22.79 -17.16
N GLY A 7 -1.02 -21.68 -16.44
CA GLY A 7 0.11 -20.94 -15.91
C GLY A 7 0.87 -21.82 -14.91
N SER A 8 2.13 -22.11 -15.20
CA SER A 8 3.05 -22.68 -14.22
C SER A 8 3.10 -21.79 -12.97
N ILE A 9 3.28 -22.38 -11.79
CA ILE A 9 3.46 -21.68 -10.50
C ILE A 9 4.57 -20.61 -10.60
N THR A 10 5.56 -20.81 -11.47
CA THR A 10 6.62 -19.85 -11.76
C THR A 10 6.08 -18.46 -12.16
N TYR A 11 4.93 -18.39 -12.86
CA TYR A 11 4.30 -17.11 -13.23
C TYR A 11 3.83 -16.27 -12.05
N LEU A 12 3.57 -16.89 -10.89
CA LEU A 12 3.27 -16.14 -9.67
C LEU A 12 4.45 -15.25 -9.25
N PHE A 13 5.68 -15.69 -9.52
CA PHE A 13 6.90 -15.04 -9.06
C PHE A 13 7.53 -14.09 -10.09
N VAL A 14 7.00 -14.03 -11.31
CA VAL A 14 7.50 -13.12 -12.36
C VAL A 14 7.32 -11.66 -11.91
N GLY A 15 8.44 -10.92 -11.92
CA GLY A 15 8.50 -9.51 -11.51
C GLY A 15 8.52 -9.27 -9.99
N GLN A 16 8.37 -10.31 -9.15
CA GLN A 16 8.33 -10.13 -7.69
C GLN A 16 9.64 -9.62 -7.10
N TRP A 17 10.77 -9.94 -7.75
CA TRP A 17 12.06 -9.41 -7.34
C TRP A 17 12.11 -7.88 -7.37
N GLN A 18 11.46 -7.23 -8.34
CA GLN A 18 11.41 -5.77 -8.42
C GLN A 18 10.62 -5.19 -7.23
N HIS A 19 9.50 -5.80 -6.87
CA HIS A 19 8.72 -5.41 -5.69
C HIS A 19 9.52 -5.60 -4.40
N LEU A 20 10.27 -6.71 -4.29
CA LEU A 20 11.10 -6.98 -3.13
C LEU A 20 12.25 -5.96 -3.01
N LEU A 21 12.92 -5.63 -4.12
CA LEU A 21 13.98 -4.61 -4.13
C LEU A 21 13.45 -3.23 -3.74
N LEU A 22 12.29 -2.83 -4.29
CA LEU A 22 11.65 -1.56 -3.92
C LEU A 22 11.28 -1.56 -2.44
N LEU A 23 10.71 -2.66 -1.92
CA LEU A 23 10.39 -2.76 -0.50
C LEU A 23 11.65 -2.70 0.37
N ALA A 24 12.70 -3.42 0.01
CA ALA A 24 13.98 -3.43 0.71
C ALA A 24 14.66 -2.05 0.73
N ALA A 25 14.46 -1.23 -0.30
CA ALA A 25 14.94 0.15 -0.35
C ALA A 25 14.05 1.12 0.43
N MET A 26 12.72 1.00 0.30
CA MET A 26 11.78 1.95 0.88
C MET A 26 11.57 1.77 2.39
N VAL A 27 11.59 0.54 2.90
CA VAL A 27 11.36 0.28 4.34
C VAL A 27 12.43 0.95 5.22
N PRO A 28 13.75 0.83 4.95
CA PRO A 28 14.76 1.53 5.72
C PRO A 28 14.64 3.05 5.64
N GLY A 29 14.37 3.59 4.44
CA GLY A 29 14.16 5.04 4.25
C GLY A 29 12.97 5.54 5.06
N PHE A 30 11.86 4.80 5.07
CA PHE A 30 10.70 5.11 5.90
C PHE A 30 11.03 5.03 7.40
N LEU A 31 11.68 3.97 7.87
CA LEU A 31 12.04 3.82 9.29
C LEU A 31 12.98 4.92 9.77
N HIS A 32 13.91 5.37 8.92
CA HIS A 32 14.77 6.50 9.22
C HIS A 32 13.97 7.79 9.42
N LEU A 33 13.02 8.08 8.52
CA LEU A 33 12.15 9.26 8.63
C LEU A 33 11.15 9.16 9.79
N ALA A 34 10.68 7.95 10.11
CA ALA A 34 9.74 7.69 11.19
C ALA A 34 10.42 7.53 12.56
N TRP A 35 11.76 7.56 12.63
CA TRP A 35 12.51 7.39 13.87
C TRP A 35 12.05 8.32 15.01
N PRO A 36 11.76 9.61 14.79
CA PRO A 36 11.30 10.49 15.87
C PRO A 36 9.90 10.11 16.38
N ALA A 37 9.04 9.56 15.52
CA ALA A 37 7.74 9.03 15.93
C ALA A 37 7.85 7.75 16.77
N LEU A 38 8.97 7.01 16.68
CA LEU A 38 9.22 5.82 17.51
C LEU A 38 9.59 6.19 18.97
N ALA A 39 9.98 7.43 19.25
CA ALA A 39 10.48 7.88 20.55
C ALA A 39 9.38 8.33 21.55
N GLU A 40 8.27 7.59 21.63
CA GLU A 40 7.17 7.76 22.62
C GLU A 40 6.22 8.97 22.45
N LYS A 41 6.03 9.49 21.23
CA LYS A 41 4.91 10.42 20.98
C LYS A 41 3.59 9.64 20.88
N GLN A 42 2.51 10.15 21.48
CA GLN A 42 1.19 9.52 21.46
C GLN A 42 0.17 10.43 20.76
N LEU A 43 -0.64 9.84 19.89
CA LEU A 43 -1.77 10.52 19.24
C LEU A 43 -3.05 9.79 19.62
N TRP A 44 -3.97 10.51 20.30
CA TRP A 44 -5.30 10.00 20.68
C TRP A 44 -5.28 8.63 21.38
N GLY A 45 -4.31 8.40 22.25
CA GLY A 45 -4.19 7.13 22.97
C GLY A 45 -3.36 6.06 22.25
N VAL A 46 -3.04 6.24 20.97
CA VAL A 46 -2.21 5.30 20.20
C VAL A 46 -0.77 5.79 20.19
N SER A 47 0.17 4.89 20.49
CA SER A 47 1.60 5.20 20.50
C SER A 47 2.14 5.36 19.07
N GLY A 48 3.14 6.20 18.88
CA GLY A 48 3.83 6.37 17.61
C GLY A 48 4.39 5.06 17.04
N PRO A 49 5.04 4.19 17.84
CA PRO A 49 5.43 2.85 17.40
C PRO A 49 4.27 2.01 16.85
N GLU A 50 3.12 1.99 17.53
CA GLU A 50 1.95 1.24 17.04
C GLU A 50 1.48 1.78 15.69
N LEU A 51 1.45 3.10 15.48
CA LEU A 51 1.09 3.70 14.20
C LEU A 51 2.10 3.36 13.10
N VAL A 52 3.40 3.41 13.40
CA VAL A 52 4.49 3.07 12.45
C VAL A 52 4.41 1.60 12.03
N TYR A 53 4.27 0.66 12.97
CA TYR A 53 4.16 -0.76 12.66
C TYR A 53 2.85 -1.10 11.96
N THR A 54 1.75 -0.46 12.33
CA THR A 54 0.45 -0.61 11.64
C THR A 54 0.57 -0.12 10.20
N PHE A 55 1.19 1.03 9.97
CA PHE A 55 1.44 1.54 8.62
C PHE A 55 2.26 0.57 7.77
N LEU A 56 3.36 0.04 8.32
CA LEU A 56 4.18 -0.97 7.63
C LEU A 56 3.37 -2.23 7.32
N ALA A 57 2.61 -2.75 8.28
CA ALA A 57 1.77 -3.92 8.10
C ALA A 57 0.74 -3.71 6.98
N VAL A 58 0.11 -2.54 6.91
CA VAL A 58 -0.86 -2.20 5.87
C VAL A 58 -0.20 -2.08 4.50
N VAL A 59 0.95 -1.40 4.41
CA VAL A 59 1.68 -1.25 3.13
C VAL A 59 2.14 -2.61 2.61
N ILE A 60 2.78 -3.43 3.45
CA ILE A 60 3.26 -4.77 3.07
C ILE A 60 2.06 -5.68 2.75
N GLY A 61 1.06 -5.70 3.63
CA GLY A 61 -0.14 -6.53 3.48
C GLY A 61 -0.91 -6.21 2.20
N HIS A 62 -1.04 -4.93 1.84
CA HIS A 62 -1.66 -4.52 0.58
C HIS A 62 -0.89 -5.03 -0.64
N GLN A 63 0.45 -4.94 -0.62
CA GLN A 63 1.27 -5.44 -1.74
C GLN A 63 1.21 -6.96 -1.86
N VAL A 64 1.24 -7.69 -0.74
CA VAL A 64 1.08 -9.15 -0.72
C VAL A 64 -0.31 -9.57 -1.18
N LEU A 65 -1.36 -8.89 -0.73
CA LEU A 65 -2.74 -9.16 -1.15
C LEU A 65 -2.89 -8.94 -2.65
N GLY A 66 -2.43 -7.79 -3.17
CA GLY A 66 -2.44 -7.50 -4.60
C GLY A 66 -1.68 -8.55 -5.40
N TRP A 67 -0.48 -8.93 -4.94
CA TRP A 67 0.30 -10.00 -5.56
C TRP A 67 -0.48 -11.31 -5.64
N LEU A 68 -0.96 -11.83 -4.50
CA LEU A 68 -1.64 -13.12 -4.43
C LEU A 68 -2.93 -13.09 -5.23
N VAL A 69 -3.82 -12.12 -4.98
CA VAL A 69 -5.15 -12.10 -5.60
C VAL A 69 -5.06 -11.86 -7.09
N PHE A 70 -4.35 -10.83 -7.56
CA PHE A 70 -4.25 -10.58 -9.00
C PHE A 70 -3.53 -11.73 -9.72
N ARG A 71 -2.43 -12.27 -9.17
CA ARG A 71 -1.72 -13.36 -9.86
C ARG A 71 -2.51 -14.66 -9.87
N LEU A 72 -3.17 -15.01 -8.77
CA LEU A 72 -4.03 -16.21 -8.73
C LEU A 72 -5.24 -16.05 -9.65
N GLN A 73 -5.79 -14.84 -9.75
CA GLN A 73 -6.86 -14.54 -10.70
C GLN A 73 -6.37 -14.63 -12.15
N LEU A 74 -5.21 -14.06 -12.49
CA LEU A 74 -4.65 -14.12 -13.84
C LEU A 74 -4.23 -15.54 -14.26
N CYS A 75 -3.60 -16.31 -13.36
CA CYS A 75 -3.06 -17.63 -13.70
C CYS A 75 -4.12 -18.74 -13.65
N PHE A 76 -5.06 -18.65 -12.71
CA PHE A 76 -5.98 -19.75 -12.41
C PHE A 76 -7.46 -19.34 -12.46
N GLY A 77 -7.78 -18.05 -12.60
CA GLY A 77 -9.15 -17.55 -12.48
C GLY A 77 -9.74 -17.87 -11.10
N LEU A 78 -8.91 -17.87 -10.06
CA LEU A 78 -9.29 -18.38 -8.74
C LEU A 78 -10.52 -17.67 -8.17
N PHE A 79 -10.57 -16.34 -8.25
CA PHE A 79 -11.70 -15.58 -7.71
C PHE A 79 -12.97 -15.82 -8.51
N SER A 80 -12.90 -15.88 -9.84
CA SER A 80 -14.08 -16.22 -10.65
C SER A 80 -14.56 -17.65 -10.39
N ARG A 81 -13.67 -18.59 -10.05
CA ARG A 81 -14.05 -19.96 -9.67
C ARG A 81 -14.68 -20.05 -8.28
N LEU A 82 -14.17 -19.28 -7.32
CA LEU A 82 -14.66 -19.30 -5.93
C LEU A 82 -15.93 -18.47 -5.74
N PHE A 83 -16.03 -17.33 -6.43
CA PHE A 83 -17.04 -16.30 -6.16
C PHE A 83 -17.94 -15.98 -7.37
N GLY A 84 -17.66 -16.55 -8.54
CA GLY A 84 -18.46 -16.35 -9.75
C GLY A 84 -18.56 -14.87 -10.14
N GLU A 85 -19.78 -14.39 -10.37
CA GLU A 85 -20.09 -13.00 -10.72
C GLU A 85 -19.75 -11.98 -9.62
N ARG A 86 -19.48 -12.43 -8.39
CA ARG A 86 -19.11 -11.57 -7.27
C ARG A 86 -17.59 -11.41 -7.11
N ASP A 87 -16.79 -11.92 -8.03
CA ASP A 87 -15.33 -11.87 -7.96
C ASP A 87 -14.77 -10.45 -7.78
N LEU A 88 -15.24 -9.48 -8.56
CA LEU A 88 -14.84 -8.08 -8.46
C LEU A 88 -15.33 -7.41 -7.18
N ALA A 89 -16.53 -7.76 -6.70
CA ALA A 89 -17.07 -7.23 -5.46
C ALA A 89 -16.27 -7.70 -4.25
N VAL A 90 -15.94 -9.00 -4.21
CA VAL A 90 -15.08 -9.58 -3.17
C VAL A 90 -13.67 -9.00 -3.25
N TRP A 91 -13.12 -8.84 -4.45
CA TRP A 91 -11.83 -8.18 -4.64
C TRP A 91 -11.83 -6.75 -4.10
N GLY A 92 -12.82 -5.94 -4.49
CA GLY A 92 -12.97 -4.58 -3.99
C GLY A 92 -13.09 -4.51 -2.47
N ALA A 93 -13.88 -5.40 -1.87
CA ALA A 93 -14.05 -5.46 -0.42
C ALA A 93 -12.75 -5.78 0.34
N LEU A 94 -11.80 -6.51 -0.27
CA LEU A 94 -10.50 -6.79 0.33
C LEU A 94 -9.48 -5.67 0.04
N PHE A 95 -9.47 -5.14 -1.19
CA PHE A 95 -8.46 -4.19 -1.65
C PHE A 95 -8.70 -2.76 -1.13
N PHE A 96 -9.94 -2.26 -1.25
CA PHE A 96 -10.24 -0.86 -0.95
C PHE A 96 -10.00 -0.47 0.51
N PRO A 97 -10.34 -1.28 1.53
CA PRO A 97 -10.02 -0.94 2.91
C PRO A 97 -8.53 -0.70 3.12
N LEU A 98 -7.67 -1.58 2.62
CA LEU A 98 -6.22 -1.42 2.70
C LEU A 98 -5.71 -0.23 1.89
N PHE A 99 -6.31 0.01 0.72
CA PHE A 99 -5.99 1.16 -0.14
C PHE A 99 -6.25 2.49 0.58
N PHE A 100 -7.43 2.66 1.19
CA PHE A 100 -7.80 3.89 1.92
C PHE A 100 -7.13 4.02 3.28
N LEU A 101 -6.78 2.90 3.92
CA LEU A 101 -6.10 2.94 5.21
C LEU A 101 -4.70 3.57 5.11
N ARG A 102 -4.03 3.47 3.95
CA ARG A 102 -2.72 4.10 3.72
C ARG A 102 -2.73 5.62 3.88
N PRO A 103 -3.52 6.41 3.12
CA PRO A 103 -3.55 7.87 3.28
C PRO A 103 -4.00 8.29 4.68
N ILE A 104 -4.95 7.57 5.29
CA ILE A 104 -5.38 7.82 6.67
C ILE A 104 -4.20 7.69 7.63
N LEU A 105 -3.50 6.55 7.60
CA LEU A 105 -2.36 6.31 8.47
C LEU A 105 -1.20 7.27 8.20
N THR A 106 -0.97 7.67 6.94
CA THR A 106 0.03 8.69 6.60
C THR A 106 -0.31 10.04 7.27
N ILE A 107 -1.57 10.47 7.23
CA ILE A 107 -2.01 11.70 7.89
C ILE A 107 -1.86 11.57 9.41
N LEU A 108 -2.31 10.46 9.99
CA LEU A 108 -2.20 10.21 11.44
C LEU A 108 -0.74 10.21 11.91
N LEU A 109 0.17 9.58 11.16
CA LEU A 109 1.59 9.57 11.51
C LEU A 109 2.19 10.98 11.42
N GLY A 110 1.83 11.77 10.40
CA GLY A 110 2.25 13.16 10.28
C GLY A 110 1.67 14.08 11.38
N MET A 111 0.49 13.76 11.90
CA MET A 111 -0.12 14.45 13.04
C MET A 111 0.47 14.03 14.39
N ALA A 112 0.90 12.78 14.53
CA ALA A 112 1.53 12.27 15.75
C ALA A 112 2.92 12.88 15.98
N ASP A 113 3.58 13.32 14.92
CA ASP A 113 4.94 13.86 14.98
C ASP A 113 5.10 15.12 14.09
N PRO A 114 4.42 16.23 14.43
CA PRO A 114 4.48 17.44 13.63
C PRO A 114 5.86 18.10 13.74
N GLY A 115 6.47 18.38 12.59
CA GLY A 115 7.75 19.09 12.50
C GLY A 115 9.00 18.22 12.65
N SER A 116 8.87 16.88 12.60
CA SER A 116 10.03 15.98 12.58
C SER A 116 10.81 16.01 11.27
N LEU A 117 10.16 16.38 10.18
CA LEU A 117 10.81 16.55 8.89
C LEU A 117 11.57 17.88 8.89
N PRO A 118 12.90 17.90 8.67
CA PRO A 118 13.67 19.14 8.62
C PRO A 118 13.28 19.99 7.41
N GLY A 119 13.34 21.31 7.57
CA GLY A 119 13.07 22.29 6.51
C GLY A 119 11.75 23.04 6.66
N PRO A 120 11.41 23.92 5.70
CA PRO A 120 10.26 24.78 5.81
C PRO A 120 8.95 24.04 5.50
N ARG A 121 7.94 24.22 6.36
CA ARG A 121 6.64 23.53 6.26
C ARG A 121 5.95 23.69 4.90
N TRP A 122 6.07 24.85 4.26
CA TRP A 122 5.46 25.09 2.94
C TRP A 122 6.00 24.14 1.88
N LEU A 123 7.28 23.74 1.96
CA LEU A 123 7.89 22.80 1.02
C LEU A 123 7.30 21.40 1.21
N HIS A 124 7.19 20.93 2.45
CA HIS A 124 6.60 19.62 2.76
C HIS A 124 5.15 19.52 2.28
N VAL A 125 4.35 20.56 2.52
CA VAL A 125 2.97 20.64 2.04
C VAL A 125 2.91 20.66 0.51
N SER A 126 3.75 21.45 -0.14
CA SER A 126 3.78 21.56 -1.61
C SER A 126 4.16 20.23 -2.26
N VAL A 127 5.17 19.54 -1.75
CA VAL A 127 5.57 18.21 -2.24
C VAL A 127 4.46 17.19 -1.97
N GLY A 128 3.84 17.22 -0.80
CA GLY A 128 2.71 16.34 -0.48
C GLY A 128 1.53 16.53 -1.45
N LEU A 129 1.16 17.78 -1.75
CA LEU A 129 0.12 18.11 -2.73
C LEU A 129 0.51 17.69 -4.15
N LEU A 130 1.77 17.89 -4.54
CA LEU A 130 2.27 17.45 -5.85
C LEU A 130 2.17 15.93 -6.02
N LEU A 131 2.45 15.17 -4.95
CA LEU A 131 2.32 13.71 -4.95
C LEU A 131 0.87 13.21 -5.04
N LEU A 132 -0.13 14.07 -4.80
CA LEU A 132 -1.54 13.74 -5.06
C LEU A 132 -1.91 13.82 -6.54
N VAL A 133 -1.12 14.51 -7.37
CA VAL A 133 -1.40 14.64 -8.82
C VAL A 133 -1.40 13.27 -9.53
N PRO A 134 -0.37 12.40 -9.35
CA PRO A 134 -0.43 11.04 -9.89
C PRO A 134 -1.63 10.24 -9.39
N VAL A 135 -2.01 10.41 -8.13
CA VAL A 135 -3.18 9.71 -7.54
C VAL A 135 -4.46 10.14 -8.25
N ALA A 136 -4.69 11.44 -8.40
CA ALA A 136 -5.85 11.99 -9.09
C ALA A 136 -5.90 11.53 -10.56
N TYR A 137 -4.75 11.53 -11.24
CA TYR A 137 -4.65 11.03 -12.61
C TYR A 137 -5.01 9.54 -12.71
N THR A 138 -4.49 8.69 -11.82
CA THR A 138 -4.82 7.26 -11.84
C THR A 138 -6.28 6.96 -11.55
N LEU A 139 -6.94 7.76 -10.70
CA LEU A 139 -8.37 7.61 -10.44
C LEU A 139 -9.23 8.07 -11.63
N TRP A 140 -8.79 9.13 -12.33
CA TRP A 140 -9.45 9.61 -13.53
C TRP A 140 -9.26 8.65 -14.72
N SER A 141 -8.06 8.10 -14.92
CA SER A 141 -7.76 7.25 -16.07
C SER A 141 -8.47 5.89 -16.07
N VAL A 142 -9.05 5.50 -14.93
CA VAL A 142 -9.77 4.24 -14.75
C VAL A 142 -11.29 4.43 -14.91
N HIS A 143 -11.76 5.68 -15.01
CA HIS A 143 -13.12 6.03 -15.46
C HIS A 143 -13.20 6.06 -16.99
#